data_AF-A0A645AMR5-F1
#
_entry.id   AF-A0A645AMR5-F1
#
_cell.length_a   1.000
_cell.length_b   1.000
_cell.length_c   1.000
_cell.angle_alpha   90.00
_cell.angle_beta   90.00
_cell.angle_gamma   90.00
#
_symmetry.space_group_name_H-M   'P 1'
#
loop_
_entity.id
_entity.type
_entity.pdbx_description
1 polymer ?
#
loop_
_entity_poly.entity_id
_entity_poly.type
_entity_poly.pdbx_seq_one_letter_code
_entity_poly.pdbx_strand_id
1 'polypeptide(L)'
;MYSILPPNYGVIIRTAAEGKRAAVLDAELKSLVRKWEESWPKMAKASPPQLLFTENSRTTTILRDLLNETFTNVYVNDEIVFSEVKEYISLISPEHEKIVKLYKGNVPIFDNFDVTKQIRGAFGKVVPIKQGAYLVIEHTEALHVIDVNSGIRAKTGADQEQNAFDVNMNAADEIARQLRLRDMGGIIIVDFIDMDHNENKVKLFKHMQTLMLNDRAKHNILPITKFGLMQITRQRVRPATEINTSETCPTCNGTGKVGSSILIADNIERQLAYYVKDKGHKSLSLKVNPIIYSHLTRGLFSLRLKWMYKFKCSLKVISSSENSLLEYIWLNNKGERIEY
;
A
#
# COMPACT_ATOMS: atom_id res chain seq x y z
N MET A 1 9.63 -36.77 24.83
CA MET A 1 9.65 -36.54 23.36
C MET A 1 9.64 -37.85 22.56
N TYR A 2 10.26 -38.93 23.06
CA TYR A 2 10.37 -40.23 22.38
C TYR A 2 9.08 -41.08 22.24
N SER A 3 7.93 -40.66 22.79
CA SER A 3 6.72 -41.52 22.78
C SER A 3 5.87 -41.39 21.50
N ILE A 4 5.95 -40.25 20.81
CA ILE A 4 5.05 -39.94 19.68
C ILE A 4 5.76 -39.98 18.31
N LEU A 5 7.09 -40.00 18.28
CA LEU A 5 7.87 -39.97 17.05
C LEU A 5 7.99 -41.38 16.45
N PRO A 6 7.48 -41.63 15.23
CA PRO A 6 7.64 -42.93 14.59
C PRO A 6 9.11 -43.22 14.26
N PRO A 7 9.50 -44.51 14.20
CA PRO A 7 10.87 -44.88 13.84
C PRO A 7 11.23 -44.36 12.44
N ASN A 8 12.50 -43.96 12.26
CA ASN A 8 13.05 -43.42 11.01
C ASN A 8 12.56 -42.02 10.60
N TYR A 9 11.80 -41.32 11.46
CA TYR A 9 11.44 -39.91 11.23
C TYR A 9 12.28 -38.98 12.10
N GLY A 10 12.56 -37.79 11.58
CA GLY A 10 13.09 -36.65 12.33
C GLY A 10 12.04 -35.54 12.42
N VAL A 11 12.02 -34.80 13.52
CA VAL A 11 11.09 -33.67 13.72
C VAL A 11 11.81 -32.47 14.30
N ILE A 12 11.40 -31.27 13.86
CA ILE A 12 11.83 -29.99 14.44
C ILE A 12 10.60 -29.34 15.06
N ILE A 13 10.65 -29.10 16.37
CA ILE A 13 9.60 -28.36 17.08
C ILE A 13 9.78 -26.86 16.79
N ARG A 14 8.73 -26.20 16.32
CA ARG A 14 8.73 -24.77 15.99
C ARG A 14 8.27 -23.93 17.19
N THR A 15 8.58 -22.64 17.18
CA THR A 15 8.15 -21.69 18.23
C THR A 15 6.64 -21.69 18.47
N ALA A 16 5.83 -21.90 17.43
CA ALA A 16 4.36 -21.99 17.54
C ALA A 16 3.85 -23.16 18.41
N ALA A 17 4.71 -24.15 18.71
CA ALA A 17 4.38 -25.27 19.59
C ALA A 17 4.55 -24.94 21.08
N GLU A 18 5.06 -23.75 21.43
CA GLU A 18 5.23 -23.33 22.81
C GLU A 18 3.88 -23.34 23.55
N GLY A 19 3.85 -23.95 24.74
CA GLY A 19 2.64 -24.09 25.56
C GLY A 19 1.61 -25.11 25.05
N LYS A 20 1.80 -25.73 23.88
CA LYS A 20 0.86 -26.72 23.34
C LYS A 20 0.98 -28.09 24.05
N ARG A 21 -0.16 -28.76 24.21
CA ARG A 21 -0.24 -30.09 24.83
C ARG A 21 0.33 -31.17 23.90
N ALA A 22 0.91 -32.22 24.48
CA ALA A 22 1.49 -33.34 23.72
C ALA A 22 0.51 -34.00 22.74
N ALA A 23 -0.79 -34.06 23.08
CA ALA A 23 -1.83 -34.61 22.20
C ALA A 23 -2.02 -33.82 20.89
N VAL A 24 -1.83 -32.49 20.93
CA VAL A 24 -1.90 -31.64 19.74
C VAL A 24 -0.71 -31.93 18.83
N LEU A 25 0.49 -32.05 19.42
CA LEU A 25 1.71 -32.38 18.69
C LEU A 25 1.65 -33.78 18.06
N ASP A 26 1.07 -34.76 18.77
CA ASP A 26 0.86 -36.12 18.26
C ASP A 26 -0.10 -36.15 17.07
N ALA A 27 -1.22 -35.42 17.16
CA ALA A 27 -2.18 -35.32 16.07
C ALA A 27 -1.59 -34.65 14.82
N GLU A 28 -0.84 -33.56 14.99
CA GLU A 28 -0.16 -32.88 13.89
C GLU A 28 0.91 -33.78 13.26
N LEU A 29 1.74 -34.45 14.07
CA LEU A 29 2.76 -35.36 13.60
C LEU A 29 2.16 -36.53 12.81
N LYS A 30 1.09 -37.15 13.30
CA LYS A 30 0.37 -38.23 12.59
C LYS A 30 -0.18 -37.73 11.25
N SER A 31 -0.71 -36.51 11.19
CA SER A 31 -1.18 -35.90 9.95
C SER A 31 -0.05 -35.72 8.92
N LEU A 32 1.11 -35.21 9.36
CA LEU A 32 2.29 -35.04 8.51
C LEU A 32 2.84 -36.36 7.98
N VAL A 33 2.96 -37.36 8.86
CA VAL A 33 3.41 -38.72 8.50
C VAL A 33 2.46 -39.37 7.51
N ARG A 34 1.15 -39.30 7.78
CA ARG A 34 0.13 -39.82 6.87
C ARG A 34 0.19 -39.16 5.49
N LYS A 35 0.29 -37.83 5.44
CA LYS A 35 0.40 -37.07 4.18
C LYS A 35 1.63 -37.49 3.38
N TRP A 36 2.74 -37.77 4.06
CA TRP A 36 3.96 -38.27 3.44
C TRP A 36 3.81 -39.70 2.92
N GLU A 37 3.33 -40.64 3.74
CA GLU A 37 3.21 -42.05 3.38
C GLU A 37 2.17 -42.29 2.28
N GLU A 38 1.06 -41.52 2.24
CA GLU A 38 0.08 -41.56 1.16
C GLU A 38 0.65 -41.12 -0.20
N SER A 39 1.82 -40.46 -0.22
CA SER A 39 2.49 -40.07 -1.47
C SER A 39 3.27 -41.22 -2.13
N TRP A 40 3.72 -42.23 -1.37
CA TRP A 40 4.51 -43.34 -1.92
C TRP A 40 3.76 -44.18 -2.95
N PRO A 41 2.50 -44.61 -2.72
CA PRO A 41 1.75 -45.37 -3.71
C PRO A 41 1.49 -44.57 -4.99
N LYS A 42 1.32 -43.24 -4.88
CA LYS A 42 1.17 -42.35 -6.04
C LYS A 42 2.46 -42.28 -6.83
N MET A 43 3.59 -42.15 -6.15
CA MET A 43 4.92 -42.11 -6.76
C MET A 43 5.27 -43.43 -7.46
N ALA A 44 4.98 -44.57 -6.85
CA ALA A 44 5.25 -45.88 -7.42
C ALA A 44 4.48 -46.18 -8.72
N LYS A 45 3.34 -45.51 -8.94
CA LYS A 45 2.45 -45.69 -10.10
C LYS A 45 2.50 -44.53 -11.11
N ALA A 46 3.27 -43.48 -10.82
CA ALA A 46 3.27 -42.25 -11.61
C ALA A 46 4.18 -42.34 -12.84
N SER A 47 3.74 -41.76 -13.96
CA SER A 47 4.58 -41.45 -15.11
C SER A 47 5.02 -39.98 -15.02
N PRO A 48 6.31 -39.66 -14.87
CA PRO A 48 6.75 -38.27 -14.72
C PRO A 48 6.49 -37.39 -15.97
N PRO A 49 6.18 -36.09 -15.80
CA PRO A 49 6.01 -35.35 -14.54
C PRO A 49 4.59 -35.44 -13.97
N GLN A 50 4.45 -35.74 -12.67
CA GLN A 50 3.17 -35.81 -11.95
C GLN A 50 3.25 -35.11 -10.58
N LEU A 51 2.18 -34.42 -10.20
CA LEU A 51 2.01 -33.86 -8.85
C LEU A 51 1.76 -34.99 -7.83
N LEU A 52 2.63 -35.11 -6.83
CA LEU A 52 2.50 -36.11 -5.76
C LEU A 52 1.75 -35.57 -4.53
N PHE A 53 2.10 -34.35 -4.12
CA PHE A 53 1.41 -33.60 -3.08
C PHE A 53 1.57 -32.10 -3.35
N THR A 54 0.66 -31.32 -2.77
CA THR A 54 0.74 -29.86 -2.77
C THR A 54 1.09 -29.40 -1.36
N GLU A 55 1.95 -28.39 -1.27
CA GLU A 55 2.15 -27.62 -0.05
C GLU A 55 0.79 -27.07 0.43
N ASN A 56 0.66 -26.81 1.73
CA ASN A 56 -0.51 -26.11 2.23
C ASN A 56 -0.64 -24.75 1.52
N SER A 57 -1.87 -24.25 1.33
CA SER A 57 -2.04 -22.96 0.67
C SER A 57 -1.26 -21.85 1.39
N ARG A 58 -1.01 -20.76 0.66
CA ARG A 58 -0.34 -19.60 1.23
C ARG A 58 -1.09 -19.08 2.48
N THR A 59 -2.42 -19.19 2.48
CA THR A 59 -3.29 -18.77 3.57
C THR A 59 -3.05 -19.60 4.83
N THR A 60 -3.06 -20.94 4.71
CA THR A 60 -2.81 -21.84 5.84
C THR A 60 -1.37 -21.72 6.35
N THR A 61 -0.40 -21.48 5.47
CA THR A 61 0.99 -21.15 5.86
C THR A 61 1.08 -19.87 6.68
N ILE A 62 0.38 -18.80 6.26
CA ILE A 62 0.33 -17.52 6.99
C ILE A 62 -0.29 -17.72 8.37
N LEU A 63 -1.41 -18.45 8.46
CA LEU A 63 -2.09 -18.71 9.73
C LEU A 63 -1.24 -19.57 10.66
N ARG A 64 -0.60 -20.63 10.17
CA ARG A 64 0.35 -21.43 10.95
C ARG A 64 1.42 -20.57 11.62
N ASP A 65 1.90 -19.56 10.91
CA ASP A 65 2.99 -18.74 11.42
C ASP A 65 2.51 -17.53 12.25
N LEU A 66 1.28 -17.03 12.08
CA LEU A 66 0.79 -15.81 12.74
C LEU A 66 -0.24 -16.05 13.85
N LEU A 67 -1.02 -17.13 13.75
CA LEU A 67 -2.13 -17.41 14.64
C LEU A 67 -1.60 -17.62 16.07
N ASN A 68 -2.23 -16.91 17.02
CA ASN A 68 -1.97 -17.03 18.45
C ASN A 68 -3.27 -16.70 19.22
N GLU A 69 -3.24 -16.86 20.54
CA GLU A 69 -4.42 -16.73 21.40
C GLU A 69 -5.08 -15.33 21.40
N THR A 70 -4.40 -14.30 20.90
CA THR A 70 -4.96 -12.94 20.82
C THR A 70 -5.93 -12.75 19.65
N PHE A 71 -5.98 -13.71 18.70
CA PHE A 71 -6.87 -13.64 17.55
C PHE A 71 -8.32 -13.86 17.97
N THR A 72 -9.18 -12.87 17.72
CA THR A 72 -10.62 -12.97 18.01
C THR A 72 -11.44 -13.37 16.79
N ASN A 73 -10.98 -13.05 15.58
CA ASN A 73 -11.66 -13.34 14.32
C ASN A 73 -10.65 -13.53 13.17
N VAL A 74 -10.97 -14.45 12.27
CA VAL A 74 -10.29 -14.63 10.97
C VAL A 74 -11.38 -14.55 9.88
N TYR A 75 -11.39 -13.46 9.11
CA TYR A 75 -12.37 -13.27 8.03
C TYR A 75 -11.80 -13.70 6.68
N VAL A 76 -12.56 -14.51 5.95
CA VAL A 76 -12.22 -15.00 4.61
C VAL A 76 -13.39 -14.70 3.68
N ASN A 77 -13.17 -14.19 2.47
CA ASN A 77 -14.24 -13.83 1.53
C ASN A 77 -14.39 -14.80 0.34
N ASP A 78 -13.73 -15.96 0.40
CA ASP A 78 -13.83 -17.03 -0.59
C ASP A 78 -14.25 -18.32 0.12
N GLU A 79 -15.23 -19.04 -0.44
CA GLU A 79 -15.82 -20.22 0.19
C GLU A 79 -14.85 -21.41 0.25
N ILE A 80 -14.03 -21.59 -0.79
CA ILE A 80 -13.05 -22.68 -0.87
C ILE A 80 -11.95 -22.46 0.16
N VAL A 81 -11.39 -21.24 0.21
CA VAL A 81 -10.36 -20.85 1.19
C VAL A 81 -10.92 -20.90 2.61
N PHE A 82 -12.17 -20.51 2.82
CA PHE A 82 -12.81 -20.58 4.14
C PHE A 82 -12.86 -22.01 4.67
N SER A 83 -13.30 -22.97 3.84
CA SER A 83 -13.34 -24.38 4.22
C SER A 83 -11.93 -24.92 4.54
N GLU A 84 -10.93 -24.60 3.70
CA GLU A 84 -9.53 -25.02 3.94
C GLU A 84 -8.99 -24.45 5.26
N VAL A 85 -9.19 -23.15 5.51
CA VAL A 85 -8.73 -22.48 6.73
C VAL A 85 -9.40 -23.05 7.96
N LYS A 86 -10.71 -23.30 7.89
CA LYS A 86 -11.49 -23.84 8.99
C LYS A 86 -11.03 -25.25 9.34
N GLU A 87 -10.88 -26.13 8.36
CA GLU A 87 -10.37 -27.50 8.55
C GLU A 87 -8.97 -27.50 9.17
N TYR A 88 -8.08 -26.64 8.68
CA TYR A 88 -6.72 -26.51 9.22
C TYR A 88 -6.73 -26.06 10.69
N ILE A 89 -7.49 -25.02 11.04
CA ILE A 89 -7.56 -24.52 12.42
C ILE A 89 -8.19 -25.56 13.34
N SER A 90 -9.23 -26.28 12.90
CA SER A 90 -9.81 -27.39 13.68
C SER A 90 -8.81 -28.49 14.02
N LEU A 91 -7.81 -28.73 13.15
CA LEU A 91 -6.75 -29.71 13.40
C LEU A 91 -5.75 -29.21 14.45
N ILE A 92 -5.27 -27.97 14.32
CA ILE A 92 -4.15 -27.45 15.13
C ILE A 92 -4.60 -26.78 16.44
N SER A 93 -5.83 -26.26 16.48
CA SER A 93 -6.37 -25.43 17.56
C SER A 93 -7.90 -25.49 17.54
N PRO A 94 -8.51 -26.63 17.91
CA PRO A 94 -9.96 -26.85 17.85
C PRO A 94 -10.77 -25.75 18.56
N GLU A 95 -10.24 -25.20 19.66
CA GLU A 95 -10.86 -24.12 20.43
C GLU A 95 -11.01 -22.81 19.63
N HIS A 96 -10.19 -22.60 18.60
CA HIS A 96 -10.21 -21.43 17.72
C HIS A 96 -10.98 -21.70 16.40
N GLU A 97 -11.60 -22.85 16.19
CA GLU A 97 -12.37 -23.10 14.94
C GLU A 97 -13.46 -22.03 14.72
N LYS A 98 -14.13 -21.61 15.79
CA LYS A 98 -15.27 -20.68 15.73
C LYS A 98 -14.88 -19.24 15.39
N ILE A 99 -13.60 -18.88 15.45
CA ILE A 99 -13.16 -17.52 15.09
C ILE A 99 -13.04 -17.34 13.58
N VAL A 100 -13.04 -18.43 12.80
CA VAL A 100 -13.03 -18.38 11.33
C VAL A 100 -14.42 -18.05 10.81
N LYS A 101 -14.55 -16.96 10.05
CA LYS A 101 -15.83 -16.45 9.54
C LYS A 101 -15.75 -16.18 8.05
N LEU A 102 -16.76 -16.66 7.31
CA LEU A 102 -16.94 -16.33 5.91
C LEU A 102 -17.60 -14.95 5.79
N TYR A 103 -16.90 -14.02 5.16
CA TYR A 103 -17.39 -12.68 4.86
C TYR A 103 -18.27 -12.73 3.60
N LYS A 104 -19.54 -12.35 3.76
CA LYS A 104 -20.55 -12.30 2.68
C LYS A 104 -21.10 -10.88 2.42
N GLY A 105 -20.39 -9.85 2.88
CA GLY A 105 -20.83 -8.47 2.69
C GLY A 105 -20.66 -8.02 1.23
N ASN A 106 -21.46 -7.04 0.83
CA ASN A 106 -21.44 -6.48 -0.53
C ASN A 106 -20.29 -5.48 -0.75
N VAL A 107 -19.66 -5.01 0.33
CA VAL A 107 -18.50 -4.12 0.29
C VAL A 107 -17.24 -4.99 0.22
N PRO A 108 -16.18 -4.61 -0.51
CA PRO A 108 -14.93 -5.37 -0.49
C PRO A 108 -14.41 -5.57 0.95
N ILE A 109 -13.94 -6.79 1.27
CA ILE A 109 -13.58 -7.19 2.64
C ILE A 109 -12.61 -6.21 3.32
N PHE A 110 -11.59 -5.72 2.62
CA PHE A 110 -10.62 -4.78 3.19
C PHE A 110 -11.20 -3.38 3.41
N ASP A 111 -12.17 -2.95 2.61
CA ASP A 111 -12.86 -1.68 2.82
C ASP A 111 -13.78 -1.78 4.03
N ASN A 112 -14.50 -2.90 4.17
CA ASN A 112 -15.39 -3.16 5.31
C ASN A 112 -14.66 -3.12 6.67
N PHE A 113 -13.38 -3.47 6.71
CA PHE A 113 -12.56 -3.48 7.91
C PHE A 113 -11.53 -2.34 7.98
N ASP A 114 -11.67 -1.30 7.14
CA ASP A 114 -10.77 -0.14 7.09
C ASP A 114 -9.28 -0.49 6.85
N VAL A 115 -9.01 -1.66 6.27
CA VAL A 115 -7.66 -2.14 5.96
C VAL A 115 -7.14 -1.48 4.69
N THR A 116 -7.99 -1.22 3.70
CA THR A 116 -7.57 -0.59 2.43
C THR A 116 -6.88 0.76 2.65
N LYS A 117 -7.44 1.61 3.52
CA LYS A 117 -6.83 2.90 3.87
C LYS A 117 -5.46 2.72 4.52
N GLN A 118 -5.32 1.72 5.38
CA GLN A 118 -4.05 1.41 6.04
C GLN A 118 -3.02 0.88 5.05
N ILE A 119 -3.41 0.02 4.10
CA ILE A 119 -2.52 -0.45 3.03
C ILE A 119 -2.08 0.75 2.17
N ARG A 120 -3.01 1.55 1.66
CA ARG A 120 -2.67 2.71 0.82
C ARG A 120 -1.75 3.70 1.54
N GLY A 121 -2.04 4.01 2.82
CA GLY A 121 -1.18 4.87 3.63
C GLY A 121 0.18 4.24 3.96
N ALA A 122 0.22 2.92 4.18
CA ALA A 122 1.44 2.21 4.50
C ALA A 122 2.35 1.98 3.31
N PHE A 123 1.86 1.96 2.06
CA PHE A 123 2.70 1.77 0.86
C PHE A 123 3.02 3.07 0.11
N GLY A 124 2.39 4.19 0.49
CA GLY A 124 2.69 5.50 -0.09
C GLY A 124 4.09 6.01 0.25
N LYS A 125 4.63 6.93 -0.56
CA LYS A 125 5.93 7.58 -0.30
C LYS A 125 5.96 8.29 1.07
N VAL A 126 4.85 8.93 1.44
CA VAL A 126 4.69 9.64 2.71
C VAL A 126 3.82 8.81 3.64
N VAL A 127 4.36 8.44 4.80
CA VAL A 127 3.67 7.63 5.81
C VAL A 127 3.39 8.50 7.04
N PRO A 128 2.12 8.82 7.35
CA PRO A 128 1.81 9.61 8.53
C PRO A 128 2.08 8.83 9.82
N ILE A 129 2.63 9.53 10.80
CA ILE A 129 2.84 9.06 12.18
C ILE A 129 1.85 9.80 13.10
N LYS A 130 1.71 9.32 14.34
CA LYS A 130 0.98 10.01 15.40
C LYS A 130 1.47 11.46 15.55
N GLN A 131 0.56 12.33 15.99
CA GLN A 131 0.85 13.73 16.32
C GLN A 131 1.31 14.61 15.14
N GLY A 132 1.02 14.22 13.90
CA GLY A 132 1.24 15.05 12.71
C GLY A 132 2.67 14.97 12.13
N ALA A 133 3.54 14.16 12.73
CA ALA A 133 4.80 13.76 12.12
C ALA A 133 4.56 12.78 10.95
N TYR A 134 5.54 12.62 10.08
CA TYR A 134 5.47 11.68 8.96
C TYR A 134 6.85 11.21 8.52
N LEU A 135 6.89 10.04 7.90
CA LEU A 135 8.07 9.49 7.25
C LEU A 135 8.00 9.76 5.75
N VAL A 136 9.14 10.02 5.13
CA VAL A 136 9.30 9.95 3.67
C VAL A 136 10.19 8.76 3.36
N ILE A 137 9.64 7.77 2.67
CA ILE A 137 10.34 6.53 2.32
C ILE A 137 10.65 6.54 0.83
N GLU A 138 11.93 6.48 0.51
CA GLU A 138 12.44 6.41 -0.86
C GLU A 138 13.27 5.15 -1.10
N HIS A 139 13.19 4.65 -2.32
CA HIS A 139 14.00 3.53 -2.78
C HIS A 139 14.96 4.00 -3.86
N THR A 140 16.23 3.67 -3.68
CA THR A 140 17.29 3.84 -4.68
C THR A 140 17.76 2.47 -5.14
N GLU A 141 18.61 2.42 -6.15
CA GLU A 141 19.18 1.16 -6.67
C GLU A 141 19.84 0.29 -5.59
N ALA A 142 20.64 0.91 -4.71
CA ALA A 142 21.45 0.19 -3.74
C ALA A 142 20.83 0.12 -2.34
N LEU A 143 20.04 1.13 -1.94
CA LEU A 143 19.59 1.29 -0.56
C LEU A 143 18.19 1.91 -0.45
N HIS A 144 17.60 1.79 0.72
CA HIS A 144 16.38 2.50 1.12
C HIS A 144 16.74 3.69 2.00
N VAL A 145 16.11 4.84 1.76
CA VAL A 145 16.26 6.04 2.59
C VAL A 145 14.92 6.34 3.26
N ILE A 146 14.96 6.63 4.55
CA ILE A 146 13.79 7.04 5.33
C ILE A 146 14.12 8.35 6.03
N ASP A 147 13.35 9.40 5.76
CA ASP A 147 13.48 10.71 6.38
C ASP A 147 12.32 10.96 7.37
N VAL A 148 12.62 11.48 8.56
CA VAL A 148 11.66 11.69 9.65
C VAL A 148 11.35 13.18 9.80
N ASN A 149 10.08 13.53 9.61
CA ASN A 149 9.62 14.92 9.69
C ASN A 149 8.65 15.11 10.86
N SER A 150 8.86 16.17 11.67
CA SER A 150 7.99 16.52 12.80
C SER A 150 6.67 17.22 12.42
N GLY A 151 6.54 17.66 11.16
CA GLY A 151 5.35 18.36 10.68
C GLY A 151 5.13 19.70 11.39
N ILE A 152 3.87 20.03 11.71
CA ILE A 152 3.48 21.33 12.30
C ILE A 152 3.92 21.45 13.79
N ARG A 153 4.43 20.37 14.41
CA ARG A 153 4.90 20.37 15.80
C ARG A 153 6.32 20.93 15.93
N ALA A 154 6.53 22.18 15.51
CA ALA A 154 7.71 22.95 15.89
C ALA A 154 7.37 23.79 17.13
N LYS A 155 7.37 23.16 18.32
CA LYS A 155 7.41 23.94 19.57
C LYS A 155 8.79 24.59 19.67
N THR A 156 8.86 25.91 19.60
CA THR A 156 10.11 26.67 19.75
C THR A 156 10.54 26.73 21.22
N GLY A 157 11.78 26.32 21.54
CA GLY A 157 12.40 26.49 22.86
C GLY A 157 12.98 25.21 23.48
N ALA A 158 13.16 25.20 24.81
CA ALA A 158 13.76 24.08 25.57
C ALA A 158 13.03 22.72 25.41
N ASP A 159 11.77 22.75 24.98
CA ASP A 159 10.97 21.55 24.67
C ASP A 159 11.33 20.91 23.31
N GLN A 160 12.18 21.54 22.49
CA GLN A 160 12.50 21.07 21.13
C GLN A 160 13.27 19.74 21.15
N GLU A 161 14.25 19.59 22.03
CA GLU A 161 15.03 18.36 22.16
C GLU A 161 14.15 17.18 22.59
N GLN A 162 13.32 17.38 23.62
CA GLN A 162 12.39 16.34 24.08
C GLN A 162 11.37 16.00 22.98
N ASN A 163 10.87 17.01 22.26
CA ASN A 163 9.96 16.81 21.14
C ASN A 163 10.60 16.01 20.00
N ALA A 164 11.86 16.31 19.63
CA ALA A 164 12.61 15.56 18.63
C ALA A 164 12.78 14.10 19.05
N PHE A 165 13.16 13.87 20.30
CA PHE A 165 13.27 12.53 20.86
C PHE A 165 11.93 11.78 20.81
N ASP A 166 10.83 12.38 21.27
CA ASP A 166 9.50 11.75 21.26
C ASP A 166 9.04 11.41 19.83
N VAL A 167 9.26 12.32 18.86
CA VAL A 167 8.91 12.08 17.46
C VAL A 167 9.77 10.94 16.89
N ASN A 168 11.06 10.93 17.15
CA ASN A 168 11.97 9.87 16.69
C ASN A 168 11.61 8.50 17.28
N MET A 169 11.18 8.43 18.54
CA MET A 169 10.73 7.18 19.17
C MET A 169 9.47 6.64 18.49
N ASN A 170 8.47 7.49 18.22
CA ASN A 170 7.27 7.10 17.47
C ASN A 170 7.62 6.75 16.01
N ALA A 171 8.59 7.43 15.41
CA ALA A 171 9.07 7.13 14.08
C ALA A 171 9.74 5.75 14.02
N ALA A 172 10.55 5.38 15.02
CA ALA A 172 11.17 4.05 15.10
C ALA A 172 10.11 2.93 15.16
N ASP A 173 9.04 3.10 15.93
CA ASP A 173 7.91 2.16 15.99
C ASP A 173 7.31 1.94 14.59
N GLU A 174 7.06 3.05 13.87
CA GLU A 174 6.46 3.01 12.54
C GLU A 174 7.43 2.46 11.49
N ILE A 175 8.71 2.81 11.55
CA ILE A 175 9.75 2.29 10.66
C ILE A 175 9.84 0.76 10.81
N ALA A 176 9.94 0.24 12.04
CA ALA A 176 9.99 -1.20 12.27
C ALA A 176 8.76 -1.91 11.69
N ARG A 177 7.58 -1.29 11.80
CA ARG A 177 6.34 -1.79 11.18
C ARG A 177 6.43 -1.78 9.65
N GLN A 178 6.90 -0.68 9.05
CA GLN A 178 7.04 -0.51 7.60
C GLN A 178 8.04 -1.48 6.98
N LEU A 179 9.19 -1.72 7.63
CA LEU A 179 10.18 -2.68 7.17
C LEU A 179 9.58 -4.09 6.99
N ARG A 180 8.71 -4.51 7.91
CA ARG A 180 8.01 -5.79 7.83
C ARG A 180 6.89 -5.79 6.78
N LEU A 181 6.11 -4.70 6.70
CA LEU A 181 4.96 -4.62 5.79
C LEU A 181 5.37 -4.57 4.32
N ARG A 182 6.43 -3.82 4.01
CA ARG A 182 6.96 -3.65 2.65
C ARG A 182 7.99 -4.72 2.28
N ASP A 183 8.36 -5.56 3.24
CA ASP A 183 9.48 -6.50 3.18
C ASP A 183 10.77 -5.83 2.67
N MET A 184 11.09 -4.66 3.20
CA MET A 184 12.27 -3.89 2.82
C MET A 184 13.52 -4.63 3.30
N GLY A 185 14.49 -4.82 2.41
CA GLY A 185 15.71 -5.55 2.70
C GLY A 185 16.90 -5.02 1.90
N GLY A 186 18.10 -5.34 2.36
CA GLY A 186 19.34 -4.69 1.96
C GLY A 186 19.73 -3.63 2.98
N ILE A 187 20.33 -2.55 2.50
CA ILE A 187 20.78 -1.41 3.33
C ILE A 187 19.62 -0.43 3.46
N ILE A 188 19.31 -0.05 4.69
CA ILE A 188 18.31 0.95 5.05
C ILE A 188 19.03 2.04 5.84
N ILE A 189 18.87 3.28 5.39
CA ILE A 189 19.39 4.47 6.04
C ILE A 189 18.19 5.26 6.58
N VAL A 190 18.20 5.54 7.87
CA VAL A 190 17.18 6.37 8.51
C VAL A 190 17.82 7.68 8.95
N ASP A 191 17.29 8.78 8.45
CA ASP A 191 17.61 10.14 8.85
C ASP A 191 16.58 10.59 9.90
N PHE A 192 16.99 10.52 11.16
CA PHE A 192 16.16 10.97 12.28
C PHE A 192 16.32 12.47 12.50
N ILE A 193 15.36 13.09 13.15
CA ILE A 193 15.48 14.49 13.57
C ILE A 193 16.70 14.63 14.48
N ASP A 194 17.51 15.67 14.25
CA ASP A 194 18.69 15.94 15.07
C ASP A 194 18.34 15.99 16.57
N MET A 195 19.20 15.32 17.35
CA MET A 195 19.16 15.32 18.81
C MET A 195 20.54 15.74 19.32
N ASP A 196 20.57 16.65 20.29
CA ASP A 196 21.83 17.14 20.85
C ASP A 196 22.40 16.16 21.89
N HIS A 197 21.54 15.53 22.69
CA HIS A 197 21.98 14.65 23.77
C HIS A 197 22.32 13.25 23.25
N ASN A 198 23.55 12.80 23.52
CA ASN A 198 23.98 11.45 23.17
C ASN A 198 23.15 10.36 23.89
N GLU A 199 22.64 10.64 25.08
CA GLU A 199 21.75 9.72 25.81
C GLU A 199 20.48 9.40 25.02
N ASN A 200 19.90 10.40 24.35
CA ASN A 200 18.71 10.24 23.52
C ASN A 200 19.00 9.37 22.29
N LYS A 201 20.16 9.56 21.65
CA LYS A 201 20.63 8.72 20.54
C LYS A 201 20.80 7.25 20.96
N VAL A 202 21.39 7.01 22.13
CA VAL A 202 21.56 5.65 22.68
C VAL A 202 20.22 5.00 23.02
N LYS A 203 19.28 5.76 23.61
CA LYS A 203 17.91 5.27 23.90
C LYS A 203 17.17 4.89 22.61
N LEU A 204 17.22 5.75 21.59
CA LEU A 204 16.59 5.49 20.29
C LEU A 204 17.17 4.24 19.61
N PHE A 205 18.49 4.08 19.63
CA PHE A 205 19.17 2.89 19.12
C PHE A 205 18.69 1.60 19.83
N LYS A 206 18.67 1.59 21.16
CA LYS A 206 18.19 0.43 21.95
C LYS A 206 16.72 0.13 21.72
N HIS A 207 15.91 1.18 21.55
CA HIS A 207 14.49 1.04 21.22
C HIS A 207 14.31 0.34 19.87
N MET A 208 15.02 0.79 18.83
CA MET A 208 14.97 0.17 17.51
C MET A 208 15.43 -1.30 17.54
N GLN A 209 16.47 -1.62 18.31
CA GLN A 209 16.87 -3.02 18.53
C GLN A 209 15.74 -3.85 19.14
N THR A 210 15.09 -3.33 20.18
CA THR A 210 13.97 -4.01 20.86
C THR A 210 12.80 -4.26 19.92
N LEU A 211 12.42 -3.28 19.10
CA LEU A 211 11.32 -3.39 18.13
C LEU A 211 11.57 -4.45 17.04
N MET A 212 12.83 -4.67 16.69
CA MET A 212 13.24 -5.57 15.63
C MET A 212 13.54 -6.99 16.13
N LEU A 213 13.60 -7.24 17.44
CA LEU A 213 13.87 -8.58 18.02
C LEU A 213 12.94 -9.68 17.48
N ASN A 214 11.67 -9.34 17.25
CA ASN A 214 10.66 -10.27 16.74
C ASN A 214 10.56 -10.30 15.21
N ASP A 215 11.40 -9.54 14.50
CA ASP A 215 11.49 -9.63 13.04
C ASP A 215 12.11 -10.98 12.64
N ARG A 216 11.45 -11.67 11.72
CA ARG A 216 11.88 -12.98 11.22
C ARG A 216 13.09 -12.87 10.31
N ALA A 217 13.27 -11.73 9.65
CA ALA A 217 14.43 -11.51 8.79
C ALA A 217 15.65 -11.21 9.66
N LYS A 218 16.79 -11.86 9.36
CA LYS A 218 18.06 -11.54 10.00
C LYS A 218 18.37 -10.07 9.73
N HIS A 219 18.73 -9.35 10.78
CA HIS A 219 19.01 -7.93 10.70
C HIS A 219 20.17 -7.55 11.61
N ASN A 220 20.83 -6.45 11.28
CA ASN A 220 21.83 -5.81 12.13
C ASN A 220 21.60 -4.30 12.09
N ILE A 221 21.64 -3.68 13.26
CA ILE A 221 21.38 -2.25 13.46
C ILE A 221 22.64 -1.64 14.07
N LEU A 222 23.16 -0.60 13.44
CA LEU A 222 24.32 0.13 13.95
C LEU A 222 23.89 1.35 14.79
N PRO A 223 24.70 1.79 15.76
CA PRO A 223 24.46 3.05 16.47
C PRO A 223 24.34 4.23 15.51
N ILE A 224 23.63 5.27 15.94
CA ILE A 224 23.48 6.51 15.18
C ILE A 224 24.86 7.11 14.93
N THR A 225 25.14 7.41 13.67
CA THR A 225 26.43 7.96 13.24
C THR A 225 26.62 9.41 13.69
N LYS A 226 27.84 9.93 13.51
CA LYS A 226 28.13 11.36 13.71
C LYS A 226 27.29 12.29 12.82
N PHE A 227 26.78 11.79 11.70
CA PHE A 227 25.92 12.52 10.76
C PHE A 227 24.42 12.37 11.08
N GLY A 228 24.03 11.83 12.24
CA GLY A 228 22.62 11.66 12.61
C GLY A 228 21.92 10.45 11.99
N LEU A 229 22.59 9.74 11.07
CA LEU A 229 22.01 8.60 10.36
C LEU A 229 22.08 7.30 11.17
N MET A 230 20.99 6.54 11.18
CA MET A 230 20.96 5.14 11.62
C MET A 230 21.05 4.20 10.41
N GLN A 231 21.89 3.17 10.52
CA GLN A 231 22.09 2.18 9.45
C GLN A 231 21.57 0.83 9.89
N ILE A 232 20.73 0.22 9.04
CA ILE A 232 20.14 -1.08 9.26
C ILE A 232 20.42 -1.96 8.04
N THR A 233 20.90 -3.17 8.28
CA THR A 233 20.95 -4.21 7.25
C THR A 233 19.89 -5.25 7.57
N ARG A 234 19.05 -5.59 6.60
CA ARG A 234 17.97 -6.57 6.76
C ARG A 234 18.00 -7.58 5.61
N GLN A 235 17.99 -8.87 5.91
CA GLN A 235 18.06 -9.92 4.90
C GLN A 235 16.84 -9.85 3.97
N ARG A 236 17.09 -9.87 2.65
CA ARG A 236 16.03 -10.01 1.64
C ARG A 236 15.53 -11.45 1.65
N VAL A 237 14.35 -11.67 2.21
CA VAL A 237 13.68 -12.99 2.19
C VAL A 237 12.85 -13.14 0.92
N ARG A 238 12.28 -12.04 0.42
CA ARG A 238 11.50 -11.95 -0.82
C ARG A 238 11.83 -10.62 -1.53
N PRO A 239 11.43 -10.46 -2.81
CA PRO A 239 11.45 -9.15 -3.45
C PRO A 239 10.64 -8.14 -2.63
N ALA A 240 11.12 -6.91 -2.54
CA ALA A 240 10.41 -5.83 -1.86
C ALA A 240 9.04 -5.64 -2.51
N THR A 241 8.01 -5.45 -1.69
CA THR A 241 6.65 -5.29 -2.20
C THR A 241 6.44 -3.83 -2.56
N GLU A 242 6.41 -3.54 -3.87
CA GLU A 242 5.99 -2.24 -4.38
C GLU A 242 4.51 -2.31 -4.76
N ILE A 243 3.69 -1.55 -4.04
CA ILE A 243 2.31 -1.29 -4.42
C ILE A 243 2.28 0.13 -4.93
N ASN A 244 1.95 0.31 -6.20
CA ASN A 244 1.70 1.64 -6.72
C ASN A 244 0.40 2.17 -6.09
N THR A 245 0.53 3.00 -5.06
CA THR A 245 -0.59 3.69 -4.42
C THR A 245 -0.94 5.00 -5.10
N SER A 246 -0.14 5.43 -6.09
CA SER A 246 -0.38 6.66 -6.82
C SER A 246 -1.35 6.40 -7.96
N GLU A 247 -2.41 7.21 -8.02
CA GLU A 247 -3.30 7.25 -9.16
C GLU A 247 -2.71 8.23 -10.19
N THR A 248 -2.84 7.90 -11.47
CA THR A 248 -2.47 8.82 -12.54
C THR A 248 -3.29 10.10 -12.36
N CYS A 249 -2.63 11.23 -12.12
CA CYS A 249 -3.33 12.50 -11.95
C CYS A 249 -4.19 12.77 -13.21
N PRO A 250 -5.52 12.88 -13.07
CA PRO A 250 -6.41 13.01 -14.23
C PRO A 250 -6.26 14.36 -14.96
N THR A 251 -5.60 15.33 -14.32
CA THR A 251 -5.35 16.67 -14.88
C THR A 251 -4.10 16.71 -15.75
N CYS A 252 -3.04 15.97 -15.36
CA CYS A 252 -1.76 16.01 -16.06
C CYS A 252 -1.38 14.66 -16.70
N ASN A 253 -2.25 13.66 -16.60
CA ASN A 253 -2.03 12.27 -17.00
C ASN A 253 -0.68 11.71 -16.51
N GLY A 254 -0.35 12.02 -15.25
CA GLY A 254 0.87 11.54 -14.60
C GLY A 254 2.16 12.32 -14.94
N THR A 255 2.09 13.38 -15.75
CA THR A 255 3.28 14.18 -16.11
C THR A 255 3.76 15.12 -14.98
N GLY A 256 2.94 15.34 -13.95
CA GLY A 256 3.20 16.30 -12.87
C GLY A 256 3.19 17.77 -13.33
N LYS A 257 2.91 18.03 -14.61
CA LYS A 257 2.93 19.35 -15.23
C LYS A 257 1.59 19.60 -15.89
N VAL A 258 0.97 20.74 -15.61
CA VAL A 258 -0.21 21.21 -16.33
C VAL A 258 0.21 22.29 -17.32
N GLY A 259 -0.40 22.32 -18.50
CA GLY A 259 -0.19 23.40 -19.45
C GLY A 259 -0.50 24.77 -18.83
N SER A 260 0.14 25.82 -19.32
CA SER A 260 -0.16 27.16 -18.81
C SER A 260 -1.62 27.51 -19.07
N SER A 261 -2.36 27.88 -18.02
CA SER A 261 -3.76 28.32 -18.12
C SER A 261 -3.93 29.54 -19.02
N ILE A 262 -2.87 30.32 -19.24
CA ILE A 262 -2.90 31.46 -20.16
C ILE A 262 -3.10 31.04 -21.62
N LEU A 263 -2.62 29.84 -22.00
CA LEU A 263 -2.69 29.34 -23.36
C LEU A 263 -4.00 28.58 -23.65
N ILE A 264 -4.83 28.32 -22.64
CA ILE A 264 -6.05 27.54 -22.83
C ILE A 264 -7.04 28.27 -23.74
N ALA A 265 -7.17 29.60 -23.59
CA ALA A 265 -8.04 30.41 -24.42
C ALA A 265 -7.57 30.39 -25.88
N ASP A 266 -6.26 30.51 -26.12
CA ASP A 266 -5.68 30.45 -27.46
C ASP A 266 -5.86 29.08 -28.11
N ASN A 267 -5.72 28.00 -27.33
CA ASN A 267 -5.95 26.63 -27.81
C ASN A 267 -7.42 26.40 -28.16
N ILE A 268 -8.35 26.83 -27.31
CA ILE A 268 -9.80 26.77 -27.56
C ILE A 268 -10.15 27.59 -28.80
N GLU A 269 -9.60 28.80 -28.95
CA GLU A 269 -9.81 29.63 -30.13
C GLU A 269 -9.31 28.96 -31.41
N ARG A 270 -8.13 28.34 -31.37
CA ARG A 270 -7.54 27.63 -32.51
C ARG A 270 -8.38 26.44 -32.92
N GLN A 271 -8.84 25.63 -31.96
CA GLN A 271 -9.73 24.50 -32.26
C GLN A 271 -11.10 24.95 -32.75
N LEU A 272 -11.67 26.02 -32.18
CA LEU A 272 -12.90 26.60 -32.68
C LEU A 272 -12.74 27.04 -34.15
N ALA A 273 -11.63 27.70 -34.47
CA ALA A 273 -11.33 28.10 -35.84
C ALA A 273 -11.29 26.90 -36.78
N TYR A 274 -10.65 25.80 -36.37
CA TYR A 274 -10.62 24.54 -37.12
C TYR A 274 -12.02 23.95 -37.33
N TYR A 275 -12.82 23.82 -36.28
CA TYR A 275 -14.17 23.24 -36.40
C TYR A 275 -15.09 24.09 -37.28
N VAL A 276 -14.97 25.42 -37.23
CA VAL A 276 -15.83 26.32 -38.00
C VAL A 276 -15.35 26.43 -39.45
N LYS A 277 -14.04 26.61 -39.68
CA LYS A 277 -13.50 26.88 -41.03
C LYS A 277 -13.24 25.60 -41.81
N ASP A 278 -12.63 24.60 -41.20
CA ASP A 278 -12.18 23.39 -41.89
C ASP A 278 -13.25 22.29 -41.87
N LYS A 279 -14.00 22.16 -40.77
CA LYS A 279 -15.08 21.16 -40.63
C LYS A 279 -16.49 21.71 -40.92
N GLY A 280 -16.63 23.03 -41.09
CA GLY A 280 -17.89 23.66 -41.46
C GLY A 280 -18.98 23.69 -40.37
N HIS A 281 -18.63 23.43 -39.11
CA HIS A 281 -19.60 23.48 -38.01
C HIS A 281 -20.02 24.93 -37.71
N LYS A 282 -21.33 25.22 -37.80
CA LYS A 282 -21.88 26.56 -37.49
C LYS A 282 -22.41 26.71 -36.08
N SER A 283 -22.65 25.61 -35.36
CA SER A 283 -23.15 25.61 -33.99
C SER A 283 -22.42 24.55 -33.17
N LEU A 284 -21.78 24.99 -32.09
CA LEU A 284 -20.92 24.17 -31.25
C LEU A 284 -21.23 24.43 -29.77
N SER A 285 -21.07 23.41 -28.95
CA SER A 285 -21.03 23.57 -27.49
C SER A 285 -19.66 23.17 -26.95
N LEU A 286 -19.18 23.92 -25.95
CA LEU A 286 -17.90 23.72 -25.29
C LEU A 286 -18.16 23.46 -23.80
N LYS A 287 -17.94 22.22 -23.35
CA LYS A 287 -18.04 21.85 -21.93
C LYS A 287 -16.67 22.05 -21.26
N VAL A 288 -16.61 22.85 -20.20
CA VAL A 288 -15.37 23.28 -19.51
C VAL A 288 -15.56 23.32 -18.00
N ASN A 289 -14.46 23.25 -17.24
CA ASN A 289 -14.45 23.49 -15.80
C ASN A 289 -14.99 24.90 -15.43
N PRO A 290 -15.64 25.10 -14.26
CA PRO A 290 -16.19 26.39 -13.84
C PRO A 290 -15.22 27.58 -13.88
N ILE A 291 -13.93 27.35 -13.62
CA ILE A 291 -12.90 28.40 -13.67
C ILE A 291 -12.73 28.91 -15.10
N ILE A 292 -12.65 27.99 -16.06
CA ILE A 292 -12.53 28.31 -17.48
C ILE A 292 -13.84 28.90 -18.01
N TYR A 293 -14.99 28.36 -17.59
CA TYR A 293 -16.30 28.93 -17.93
C TYR A 293 -16.34 30.42 -17.57
N SER A 294 -16.01 30.75 -16.32
CA SER A 294 -15.96 32.13 -15.84
C SER A 294 -15.01 32.98 -16.69
N HIS A 295 -13.81 32.50 -16.98
CA HIS A 295 -12.85 33.21 -17.84
C HIS A 295 -13.40 33.50 -19.25
N LEU A 296 -14.08 32.53 -19.88
CA LEU A 296 -14.60 32.65 -21.24
C LEU A 296 -15.86 33.50 -21.35
N THR A 297 -16.69 33.56 -20.31
CA THR A 297 -17.99 34.24 -20.34
C THR A 297 -18.05 35.53 -19.53
N ARG A 298 -16.96 35.94 -18.86
CA ARG A 298 -16.94 37.14 -18.01
C ARG A 298 -17.16 38.42 -18.81
N GLY A 299 -18.05 39.26 -18.29
CA GLY A 299 -18.30 40.62 -18.79
C GLY A 299 -19.19 40.70 -20.03
N LEU A 300 -19.57 41.92 -20.39
CA LEU A 300 -20.43 42.21 -21.54
C LEU A 300 -19.75 41.92 -22.89
N PHE A 301 -18.42 41.99 -22.95
CA PHE A 301 -17.61 41.70 -24.14
C PHE A 301 -16.72 40.46 -23.91
N SER A 302 -17.35 39.36 -23.51
CA SER A 302 -16.65 38.11 -23.20
C SER A 302 -15.90 37.51 -24.41
N LEU A 303 -14.88 36.68 -24.14
CA LEU A 303 -14.14 35.94 -25.18
C LEU A 303 -15.08 35.11 -26.05
N ARG A 304 -16.08 34.46 -25.43
CA ARG A 304 -17.15 33.74 -26.14
C ARG A 304 -17.80 34.60 -27.21
N LEU A 305 -18.21 35.82 -26.87
CA LEU A 305 -18.86 36.73 -27.82
C LEU A 305 -17.88 37.17 -28.91
N LYS A 306 -16.65 37.53 -28.54
CA LYS A 306 -15.59 37.91 -29.49
C LYS A 306 -15.38 36.80 -30.53
N TRP A 307 -15.32 35.54 -30.11
CA TRP A 307 -15.14 34.40 -31.01
C TRP A 307 -16.38 34.13 -31.87
N MET A 308 -17.60 34.22 -31.32
CA MET A 308 -18.83 34.10 -32.11
C MET A 308 -18.88 35.11 -33.25
N TYR A 309 -18.52 36.37 -32.99
CA TYR A 309 -18.44 37.41 -34.02
C TYR A 309 -17.30 37.15 -35.01
N LYS A 310 -16.11 36.80 -34.52
CA LYS A 310 -14.92 36.55 -35.35
C LYS A 310 -15.12 35.40 -36.34
N PHE A 311 -15.71 34.28 -35.89
CA PHE A 311 -15.87 33.08 -36.70
C PHE A 311 -17.27 32.92 -37.31
N LYS A 312 -18.19 33.85 -37.02
CA LYS A 312 -19.58 33.82 -37.51
C LYS A 312 -20.29 32.50 -37.18
N CYS A 313 -20.15 32.04 -35.93
CA CYS A 313 -20.71 30.78 -35.43
C CYS A 313 -21.50 30.97 -34.13
N SER A 314 -22.36 30.01 -33.81
CA SER A 314 -22.98 29.89 -32.50
C SER A 314 -22.10 29.08 -31.55
N LEU A 315 -21.75 29.65 -30.40
CA LEU A 315 -20.95 28.99 -29.37
C LEU A 315 -21.66 29.02 -28.02
N LYS A 316 -22.07 27.84 -27.55
CA LYS A 316 -22.57 27.63 -26.19
C LYS A 316 -21.43 27.14 -25.31
N VAL A 317 -21.17 27.80 -24.19
CA VAL A 317 -20.20 27.32 -23.20
C VAL A 317 -20.99 26.73 -22.04
N ILE A 318 -20.61 25.54 -21.58
CA ILE A 318 -21.30 24.76 -20.54
C ILE A 318 -20.30 24.55 -19.40
N SER A 319 -20.67 24.98 -18.20
CA SER A 319 -19.89 24.72 -16.99
C SER A 319 -20.12 23.29 -16.52
N SER A 320 -19.04 22.55 -16.21
CA SER A 320 -19.13 21.23 -15.61
C SER A 320 -18.00 20.97 -14.63
N SER A 321 -18.38 20.61 -13.41
CA SER A 321 -17.46 20.25 -12.33
C SER A 321 -16.83 18.86 -12.53
N GLU A 322 -17.30 18.08 -13.50
CA GLU A 322 -16.74 16.77 -13.86
C GLU A 322 -15.43 16.93 -14.66
N ASN A 323 -15.24 18.07 -15.33
CA ASN A 323 -14.06 18.33 -16.13
C ASN A 323 -12.89 18.79 -15.24
N SER A 324 -11.70 18.22 -15.48
CA SER A 324 -10.47 18.69 -14.85
C SER A 324 -10.12 20.13 -15.29
N LEU A 325 -9.21 20.79 -14.57
CA LEU A 325 -9.01 22.24 -14.66
C LEU A 325 -8.77 22.77 -16.09
N LEU A 326 -8.04 22.02 -16.91
CA LEU A 326 -7.70 22.40 -18.29
C LEU A 326 -8.41 21.54 -19.34
N GLU A 327 -9.30 20.66 -18.91
CA GLU A 327 -10.05 19.81 -19.82
C GLU A 327 -11.24 20.56 -20.39
N TYR A 328 -11.45 20.37 -21.69
CA TYR A 328 -12.57 20.91 -22.41
C TYR A 328 -13.02 19.94 -23.49
N ILE A 329 -14.33 19.84 -23.67
CA ILE A 329 -14.96 18.88 -24.58
C ILE A 329 -15.82 19.66 -25.58
N TRP A 330 -15.58 19.41 -26.86
CA TRP A 330 -16.40 19.95 -27.95
C TRP A 330 -17.58 19.03 -28.22
N LEU A 331 -18.77 19.62 -28.37
CA LEU A 331 -20.00 18.93 -28.71
C LEU A 331 -20.63 19.56 -29.95
N ASN A 332 -21.19 18.73 -30.83
CA ASN A 332 -21.95 19.20 -31.98
C ASN A 332 -23.33 19.73 -31.58
N ASN A 333 -24.13 20.12 -32.57
CA ASN A 333 -25.49 20.59 -32.38
C ASN A 333 -26.46 19.53 -31.82
N LYS A 334 -26.11 18.23 -31.89
CA LYS A 334 -26.85 17.11 -31.30
C LYS A 334 -26.38 16.75 -29.88
N GLY A 335 -25.34 17.42 -29.37
CA GLY A 335 -24.75 17.12 -28.06
C GLY A 335 -23.76 15.94 -28.07
N GLU A 336 -23.40 15.44 -29.24
CA GLU A 336 -22.41 14.37 -29.38
C GLU A 336 -21.00 14.94 -29.36
N ARG A 337 -20.06 14.23 -28.72
CA ARG A 337 -18.65 14.62 -28.64
C ARG A 337 -18.02 14.67 -30.03
N ILE A 338 -17.32 15.76 -30.31
CA ILE A 338 -16.48 15.91 -31.51
C ILE A 338 -15.03 15.85 -31.04
N GLU A 339 -14.25 14.98 -31.69
CA GLU A 339 -12.83 14.85 -31.40
C GLU A 339 -12.00 15.56 -32.48
N TYR A 340 -10.89 16.14 -32.03
CA TYR A 340 -9.94 16.89 -32.85
C TYR A 340 -9.07 15.94 -33.68
#